data_AF-A0A9W7LQN2-F1
#
_entry.id   AF-A0A9W7LQN2-F1
#
_cell.length_a   1.000
_cell.length_b   1.000
_cell.length_c   1.000
_cell.angle_alpha   90.00
_cell.angle_beta   90.00
_cell.angle_gamma   90.00
#
_symmetry.space_group_name_H-M   'P 1'
#
loop_
_entity.id
_entity.type
_entity.pdbx_description
1 polymer ?
#
loop_
_entity_poly.entity_id
_entity_poly.type
_entity_poly.pdbx_seq_one_letter_code
_entity_poly.pdbx_strand_id
1 'polypeptide(L)'
;MVMLASFLKDPEFANVDSSENESVPFKGTILRTKSGKFASSISEPCVSCTTFNILAPIYKRLDQQNQSVRESDFRAFWLARNERIVDWLLYESSSIICLQEFWVGNEELVQMYEQRLGAARYDTFTLARTNNRGDGLLTAIHKDYFRILNYKELLFNDFGDRVAQLTHVQSIIPFSKDDDTEQEILIVNTHLLFPHDSSLSIIRLHQVYKILQYLETYQRENKLSQAPVILCGDWNGSKRGHVYKFLRSQGFVSSYDIAHEYTDSDHKWVSHRNHRGNICGVDFIWLRNPNKSIKPLKISWAEAAFGIIKYQLQKASLDEKDAFDFLRGDNNGNYITYSAFCDALKQLNLTGLPHGLSFQETKELWVQADVDGNGVLDYDEFKKIWNSTCSVHMDEDNNSEDSNDGSTKEAIGLAVKNAMLFPREVERGIWPENYHLSDHARLTALFSPVRLRSSRQKL
;
A
#
# COMPACT_ATOMS: atom_id res chain seq x y z
N MET A 1 -21.62 -21.79 -32.37
CA MET A 1 -20.47 -22.54 -32.92
C MET A 1 -19.70 -21.58 -33.83
N VAL A 2 -18.38 -21.46 -33.58
CA VAL A 2 -17.37 -20.58 -34.22
C VAL A 2 -17.43 -19.09 -33.85
N MET A 3 -16.69 -18.72 -32.78
CA MET A 3 -15.93 -17.45 -32.58
C MET A 3 -15.33 -17.45 -31.16
N LEU A 4 -14.52 -18.47 -30.82
CA LEU A 4 -13.92 -18.60 -29.48
C LEU A 4 -12.52 -19.24 -29.57
N ALA A 5 -11.68 -18.69 -30.45
CA ALA A 5 -10.30 -19.15 -30.63
C ALA A 5 -9.36 -17.98 -30.91
N SER A 6 -9.24 -17.03 -29.97
CA SER A 6 -8.12 -16.07 -29.94
C SER A 6 -7.94 -15.36 -28.61
N PHE A 7 -8.47 -15.90 -27.50
CA PHE A 7 -8.19 -15.38 -26.17
C PHE A 7 -6.97 -16.12 -25.61
N LEU A 8 -5.99 -15.35 -25.11
CA LEU A 8 -4.72 -15.77 -24.50
C LEU A 8 -3.54 -15.92 -25.47
N LYS A 9 -3.00 -14.78 -25.90
CA LYS A 9 -1.56 -14.53 -26.00
C LYS A 9 -1.31 -13.02 -26.12
N ASP A 10 -1.46 -12.32 -24.99
CA ASP A 10 -0.84 -11.00 -24.84
C ASP A 10 -0.56 -10.69 -23.36
N PRO A 11 0.71 -10.62 -22.92
CA PRO A 11 1.05 -10.19 -21.58
C PRO A 11 1.38 -8.69 -21.58
N GLU A 12 0.44 -7.85 -22.01
CA GLU A 12 0.51 -6.42 -21.73
C GLU A 12 0.07 -6.15 -20.29
N PHE A 13 1.01 -5.59 -19.54
CA PHE A 13 0.75 -5.11 -18.20
C PHE A 13 -0.26 -3.97 -18.25
N ALA A 14 -1.31 -4.12 -17.45
CA ALA A 14 -2.19 -3.05 -17.03
C ALA A 14 -1.38 -1.81 -16.58
N ASN A 15 -1.56 -0.70 -17.28
CA ASN A 15 -0.92 0.62 -17.15
C ASN A 15 0.48 0.79 -17.78
N VAL A 16 0.53 0.98 -19.10
CA VAL A 16 1.49 1.91 -19.75
C VAL A 16 0.78 2.59 -20.93
N ASP A 17 0.06 3.69 -20.68
CA ASP A 17 -0.27 4.62 -21.76
C ASP A 17 0.96 5.50 -22.01
N SER A 18 1.63 5.23 -23.13
CA SER A 18 2.69 6.10 -23.65
C SER A 18 2.06 7.18 -24.51
N SER A 19 2.28 8.45 -24.15
CA SER A 19 2.13 9.57 -25.08
C SER A 19 3.41 10.39 -25.08
N GLU A 20 3.78 10.78 -26.30
CA GLU A 20 5.06 11.28 -26.76
C GLU A 20 5.48 12.58 -26.06
N ASN A 21 6.76 12.71 -25.72
CA ASN A 21 7.36 13.99 -25.29
C ASN A 21 8.39 14.44 -26.31
N GLU A 22 8.10 15.56 -26.97
CA GLU A 22 9.06 16.35 -27.73
C GLU A 22 10.10 16.98 -26.78
N SER A 23 11.36 16.90 -27.20
CA SER A 23 12.52 17.40 -26.46
C SER A 23 12.61 18.93 -26.48
N VAL A 24 12.63 19.56 -25.31
CA VAL A 24 13.10 20.95 -25.15
C VAL A 24 14.35 20.94 -24.27
N PRO A 25 15.50 21.49 -24.73
CA PRO A 25 16.71 21.51 -23.93
C PRO A 25 16.72 22.76 -23.04
N PHE A 26 16.90 22.61 -21.74
CA PHE A 26 17.30 23.76 -20.92
C PHE A 26 18.34 23.47 -19.85
N LYS A 27 19.34 24.36 -19.85
CA LYS A 27 20.47 24.51 -18.93
C LYS A 27 19.98 25.05 -17.59
N GLY A 28 20.21 24.31 -16.50
CA GLY A 28 19.94 24.76 -15.14
C GLY A 28 21.11 24.47 -14.21
N THR A 29 21.71 25.53 -13.67
CA THR A 29 22.90 25.56 -12.83
C THR A 29 22.75 24.75 -11.54
N ILE A 30 23.78 23.95 -11.23
CA ILE A 30 23.91 23.12 -10.02
C ILE A 30 23.94 24.02 -8.77
N LEU A 31 22.87 23.98 -7.97
CA LEU A 31 22.86 24.52 -6.61
C LEU A 31 23.19 23.41 -5.63
N ARG A 32 24.44 23.45 -5.16
CA ARG A 32 25.04 22.57 -4.16
C ARG A 32 24.48 22.91 -2.78
N THR A 33 23.45 22.21 -2.31
CA THR A 33 22.92 22.39 -0.95
C THR A 33 23.43 21.32 0.02
N LYS A 34 23.86 21.81 1.18
CA LYS A 34 24.64 21.20 2.25
C LYS A 34 23.95 20.02 2.97
N SER A 35 24.77 18.99 3.25
CA SER A 35 24.81 18.11 4.44
C SER A 35 23.51 17.85 5.23
N GLY A 36 22.92 16.66 5.05
CA GLY A 36 21.82 16.13 5.86
C GLY A 36 22.25 15.57 7.23
N LYS A 37 22.89 16.39 8.07
CA LYS A 37 22.82 16.19 9.53
C LYS A 37 21.80 17.21 10.04
N PHE A 38 20.65 16.73 10.50
CA PHE A 38 19.67 17.57 11.20
C PHE A 38 20.26 17.98 12.56
N ALA A 39 21.02 19.08 12.56
CA ALA A 39 21.51 19.70 13.78
C ALA A 39 20.49 20.75 14.26
N SER A 40 19.72 20.33 15.27
CA SER A 40 19.03 21.08 16.32
C SER A 40 19.13 22.62 16.31
N SER A 41 17.98 23.26 16.09
CA SER A 41 17.59 24.48 16.79
C SER A 41 16.14 24.30 17.24
N ILE A 42 15.92 23.89 18.50
CA ILE A 42 14.61 23.63 19.14
C ILE A 42 13.61 22.99 18.15
N SER A 43 13.94 21.78 17.66
CA SER A 43 13.09 21.09 16.69
C SER A 43 11.86 20.52 17.39
N GLU A 44 10.67 20.78 16.84
CA GLU A 44 9.44 20.06 17.18
C GLU A 44 9.73 18.55 17.28
N PRO A 45 9.14 17.82 18.24
CA PRO A 45 9.32 16.38 18.34
C PRO A 45 8.86 15.73 17.04
N CYS A 46 9.78 15.05 16.33
CA CYS A 46 9.50 14.42 15.05
C CYS A 46 9.88 12.95 15.07
N VAL A 47 9.11 12.14 14.34
CA VAL A 47 9.37 10.72 14.11
C VAL A 47 9.48 10.50 12.61
N SER A 48 10.45 9.68 12.20
CA SER A 48 10.67 9.37 10.78
C SER A 48 10.40 7.90 10.51
N CYS A 49 9.85 7.61 9.34
CA CYS A 49 9.60 6.25 8.87
C CYS A 49 10.20 6.06 7.48
N THR A 50 11.01 5.03 7.32
CA THR A 50 11.60 4.63 6.05
C THR A 50 11.04 3.28 5.61
N THR A 51 10.56 3.19 4.37
CA THR A 51 10.22 1.92 3.72
C THR A 51 11.14 1.67 2.53
N PHE A 52 11.60 0.43 2.38
CA PHE A 52 12.51 0.05 1.29
C PHE A 52 12.44 -1.45 0.95
N ASN A 53 11.99 -1.78 -0.26
CA ASN A 53 12.21 -3.11 -0.82
C ASN A 53 13.68 -3.23 -1.22
N ILE A 54 14.44 -4.08 -0.52
CA ILE A 54 15.89 -4.16 -0.67
C ILE A 54 16.35 -5.13 -1.76
N LEU A 55 15.42 -5.74 -2.50
CA LEU A 55 15.67 -6.76 -3.52
C LEU A 55 16.54 -7.91 -3.00
N ALA A 56 15.90 -9.00 -2.57
CA ALA A 56 16.60 -10.13 -1.97
C ALA A 56 17.68 -10.67 -2.96
N PRO A 57 18.91 -11.01 -2.50
CA PRO A 57 19.96 -11.51 -3.38
C PRO A 57 19.57 -12.75 -4.22
N ILE A 58 18.65 -13.58 -3.71
CA ILE A 58 18.08 -14.73 -4.44
C ILE A 58 17.19 -14.35 -5.63
N TYR A 59 16.77 -13.09 -5.73
CA TYR A 59 15.95 -12.58 -6.82
C TYR A 59 16.73 -11.68 -7.77
N LYS A 60 17.81 -11.04 -7.29
CA LYS A 60 18.64 -10.17 -8.11
C LYS A 60 19.40 -10.96 -9.17
N ARG A 61 19.05 -10.71 -10.43
CA ARG A 61 19.72 -11.30 -11.60
C ARG A 61 20.97 -10.49 -11.94
N LEU A 62 22.09 -11.18 -12.20
CA LEU A 62 23.35 -10.53 -12.57
C LEU A 62 23.61 -10.52 -14.08
N ASP A 63 22.97 -11.41 -14.82
CA ASP A 63 23.16 -11.58 -16.26
C ASP A 63 21.80 -11.50 -16.98
N GLN A 64 21.73 -10.67 -18.02
CA GLN A 64 20.52 -10.50 -18.83
C GLN A 64 20.30 -11.68 -19.80
N GLN A 65 21.37 -12.31 -20.27
CA GLN A 65 21.34 -13.49 -21.14
C GLN A 65 21.14 -14.76 -20.32
N ASN A 66 21.92 -14.92 -19.24
CA ASN A 66 21.80 -16.06 -18.33
C ASN A 66 20.96 -15.72 -17.10
N GLN A 67 19.64 -15.82 -17.30
CA GLN A 67 18.63 -15.57 -16.29
C GLN A 67 18.65 -16.53 -15.08
N SER A 68 19.54 -17.53 -14.98
CA SER A 68 19.67 -18.39 -13.79
C SER A 68 20.65 -17.84 -12.75
N VAL A 69 21.61 -17.00 -13.15
CA VAL A 69 22.65 -16.47 -12.26
C VAL A 69 22.04 -15.45 -11.31
N ARG A 70 22.24 -15.65 -10.01
CA ARG A 70 21.75 -14.77 -8.94
C ARG A 70 22.89 -14.12 -8.19
N GLU A 71 22.61 -12.95 -7.61
CA GLU A 71 23.56 -12.31 -6.69
C GLU A 71 23.86 -13.20 -5.49
N SER A 72 22.88 -13.99 -5.03
CA SER A 72 23.06 -14.98 -3.96
C SER A 72 24.18 -15.99 -4.20
N ASP A 73 24.55 -16.25 -5.47
CA ASP A 73 25.62 -17.18 -5.83
C ASP A 73 27.02 -16.62 -5.50
N PHE A 74 27.12 -15.30 -5.24
CA PHE A 74 28.38 -14.60 -5.04
C PHE A 74 28.40 -13.83 -3.72
N ARG A 75 28.94 -14.45 -2.67
CA ARG A 75 29.03 -13.85 -1.32
C ARG A 75 29.55 -12.41 -1.30
N ALA A 76 30.65 -12.15 -2.01
CA ALA A 76 31.24 -10.82 -2.04
C ALA A 76 30.28 -9.74 -2.59
N PHE A 77 29.40 -10.10 -3.53
CA PHE A 77 28.52 -9.14 -4.20
C PHE A 77 27.33 -8.80 -3.31
N TRP A 78 26.60 -9.81 -2.83
CA TRP A 78 25.46 -9.55 -1.98
C TRP A 78 25.89 -8.94 -0.65
N LEU A 79 27.04 -9.33 -0.09
CA LEU A 79 27.54 -8.76 1.17
C LEU A 79 27.84 -7.26 0.98
N ALA A 80 28.65 -6.90 -0.01
CA ALA A 80 29.02 -5.50 -0.26
C ALA A 80 27.81 -4.60 -0.56
N ARG A 81 26.80 -5.11 -1.29
CA ARG A 81 25.57 -4.35 -1.54
C ARG A 81 24.78 -4.13 -0.26
N ASN A 82 24.59 -5.17 0.53
CA ASN A 82 23.78 -5.09 1.75
C ASN A 82 24.49 -4.30 2.86
N GLU A 83 25.82 -4.36 2.97
CA GLU A 83 26.59 -3.46 3.84
C GLU A 83 26.32 -1.99 3.52
N ARG A 84 26.34 -1.63 2.22
CA ARG A 84 26.01 -0.28 1.77
C ARG A 84 24.57 0.10 2.07
N ILE A 85 23.61 -0.82 1.95
CA ILE A 85 22.22 -0.56 2.33
C ILE A 85 22.14 -0.26 3.84
N VAL A 86 22.75 -1.08 4.68
CA VAL A 86 22.79 -0.85 6.14
C VAL A 86 23.49 0.45 6.49
N ASP A 87 24.62 0.77 5.86
CA ASP A 87 25.32 2.06 6.04
C ASP A 87 24.39 3.25 5.79
N TRP A 88 23.59 3.17 4.72
CA TRP A 88 22.61 4.21 4.38
C TRP A 88 21.46 4.29 5.36
N LEU A 89 20.94 3.16 5.83
CA LEU A 89 19.88 3.10 6.84
C LEU A 89 20.36 3.72 8.17
N LEU A 90 21.59 3.40 8.58
CA LEU A 90 22.23 3.96 9.77
C LEU A 90 22.57 5.44 9.63
N TYR A 91 22.93 5.88 8.42
CA TYR A 91 23.17 7.29 8.13
C TYR A 91 21.89 8.13 8.26
N GLU A 92 20.77 7.64 7.70
CA GLU A 92 19.47 8.31 7.83
C GLU A 92 18.89 8.20 9.23
N SER A 93 19.18 7.12 9.95
CA SER A 93 18.80 6.90 11.34
C SER A 93 17.30 7.10 11.59
N SER A 94 16.44 6.61 10.67
CA SER A 94 14.99 6.77 10.80
C SER A 94 14.45 6.12 12.07
N SER A 95 13.45 6.72 12.70
CA SER A 95 12.86 6.20 13.94
C SER A 95 12.20 4.83 13.73
N ILE A 96 11.70 4.58 12.51
CA ILE A 96 11.07 3.34 12.05
C ILE A 96 11.71 2.98 10.70
N ILE A 97 12.12 1.72 10.54
CA ILE A 97 12.61 1.17 9.26
C ILE A 97 11.79 -0.08 8.92
N CYS A 98 11.20 -0.11 7.73
CA CYS A 98 10.40 -1.22 7.21
C CYS A 98 11.01 -1.72 5.89
N LEU A 99 11.57 -2.91 5.90
CA LEU A 99 12.20 -3.53 4.72
C LEU A 99 11.32 -4.64 4.16
N GLN A 100 11.30 -4.74 2.83
CA GLN A 100 10.68 -5.82 2.07
C GLN A 100 11.75 -6.57 1.27
N GLU A 101 11.47 -7.82 0.89
CA GLU A 101 12.44 -8.73 0.28
C GLU A 101 13.73 -8.88 1.10
N PHE A 102 13.59 -8.86 2.42
CA PHE A 102 14.69 -9.15 3.32
C PHE A 102 15.03 -10.64 3.24
N TRP A 103 16.29 -11.00 2.99
CA TRP A 103 16.69 -12.40 2.74
C TRP A 103 16.83 -13.21 4.04
N VAL A 104 15.69 -13.50 4.67
CA VAL A 104 15.59 -14.24 5.94
C VAL A 104 16.26 -15.61 5.89
N GLY A 105 16.29 -16.26 4.73
CA GLY A 105 16.90 -17.58 4.54
C GLY A 105 18.43 -17.60 4.58
N ASN A 106 19.10 -16.45 4.75
CA ASN A 106 20.56 -16.35 4.87
C ASN A 106 20.95 -15.82 6.26
N GLU A 107 21.41 -16.71 7.14
CA GLU A 107 21.77 -16.37 8.52
C GLU A 107 22.84 -15.29 8.62
N GLU A 108 23.81 -15.28 7.70
CA GLU A 108 24.89 -14.30 7.71
C GLU A 108 24.37 -12.87 7.45
N LEU A 109 23.51 -12.70 6.44
CA LEU A 109 22.86 -11.42 6.14
C LEU A 109 21.97 -10.99 7.30
N VAL A 110 21.19 -11.91 7.87
CA VAL A 110 20.32 -11.61 9.03
C VAL A 110 21.16 -11.10 10.19
N GLN A 111 22.21 -11.82 10.58
CA GLN A 111 23.11 -11.43 11.67
C GLN A 111 23.77 -10.07 11.41
N MET A 112 24.18 -9.79 10.17
CA MET A 112 24.77 -8.50 9.80
C MET A 112 23.78 -7.34 10.06
N TYR A 113 22.52 -7.46 9.64
CA TYR A 113 21.52 -6.42 9.88
C TYR A 113 21.20 -6.28 11.37
N GLU A 114 20.93 -7.39 12.07
CA GLU A 114 20.58 -7.40 13.49
C GLU A 114 21.69 -6.81 14.36
N GLN A 115 22.95 -7.20 14.14
CA GLN A 115 24.08 -6.68 14.92
C GLN A 115 24.29 -5.19 14.68
N ARG A 116 24.24 -4.74 13.42
CA ARG A 116 24.51 -3.34 13.07
C ARG A 116 23.38 -2.41 13.49
N LEU A 117 22.13 -2.80 13.29
CA LEU A 117 20.96 -2.05 13.76
C LEU A 117 20.85 -2.11 15.29
N GLY A 118 21.12 -3.26 15.90
CA GLY A 118 21.15 -3.42 17.36
C GLY A 118 22.21 -2.56 18.04
N ALA A 119 23.41 -2.47 17.46
CA ALA A 119 24.47 -1.56 17.92
C ALA A 119 24.06 -0.08 17.82
N ALA A 120 23.18 0.25 16.88
CA ALA A 120 22.54 1.56 16.73
C ALA A 120 21.22 1.70 17.52
N ARG A 121 20.97 0.82 18.50
CA ARG A 121 19.82 0.88 19.42
C ARG A 121 18.45 0.66 18.76
N TYR A 122 18.40 -0.09 17.67
CA TYR A 122 17.13 -0.59 17.14
C TYR A 122 16.75 -1.93 17.77
N ASP A 123 15.46 -2.14 18.04
CA ASP A 123 14.88 -3.48 18.14
C ASP A 123 14.40 -3.92 16.75
N THR A 124 14.70 -5.16 16.35
CA THR A 124 14.39 -5.69 15.02
C THR A 124 13.46 -6.89 15.08
N PHE A 125 12.52 -6.96 14.15
CA PHE A 125 11.60 -8.08 13.96
C PHE A 125 11.68 -8.56 12.52
N THR A 126 11.99 -9.84 12.31
CA THR A 126 12.02 -10.47 10.98
C THR A 126 10.85 -11.43 10.82
N LEU A 127 10.21 -11.44 9.65
CA LEU A 127 9.13 -12.37 9.33
C LEU A 127 9.30 -12.94 7.93
N ALA A 128 9.56 -14.25 7.85
CA ALA A 128 9.61 -14.97 6.58
C ALA A 128 8.23 -15.07 5.94
N ARG A 129 8.19 -15.15 4.60
CA ARG A 129 6.97 -15.49 3.88
C ARG A 129 6.52 -16.92 4.18
N THR A 130 5.22 -17.16 4.06
CA THR A 130 4.58 -18.43 4.41
C THR A 130 4.95 -19.61 3.51
N ASN A 131 5.51 -19.37 2.31
CA ASN A 131 5.89 -20.41 1.35
C ASN A 131 7.39 -20.71 1.30
N ASN A 132 8.17 -20.28 2.30
CA ASN A 132 9.60 -20.57 2.41
C ASN A 132 10.42 -20.18 1.16
N ARG A 133 10.02 -19.11 0.45
CA ARG A 133 10.80 -18.60 -0.68
C ARG A 133 12.16 -18.00 -0.30
N GLY A 134 12.44 -17.87 0.99
CA GLY A 134 13.71 -17.38 1.53
C GLY A 134 13.73 -15.88 1.81
N ASP A 135 12.78 -15.10 1.30
CA ASP A 135 12.62 -13.69 1.63
C ASP A 135 11.49 -13.44 2.66
N GLY A 136 11.43 -12.20 3.13
CA GLY A 136 10.46 -11.77 4.13
C GLY A 136 10.50 -10.26 4.38
N LEU A 137 10.07 -9.89 5.57
CA LEU A 137 10.02 -8.53 6.08
C LEU A 137 11.03 -8.36 7.21
N LEU A 138 11.57 -7.14 7.36
CA LEU A 138 12.25 -6.69 8.57
C LEU A 138 11.64 -5.36 9.00
N THR A 139 11.28 -5.25 10.28
CA THR A 139 10.89 -3.97 10.90
C THR A 139 11.88 -3.65 12.01
N ALA A 140 12.45 -2.45 11.99
CA ALA A 140 13.35 -1.94 13.03
C ALA A 140 12.76 -0.69 13.69
N ILE A 141 12.74 -0.67 15.03
CA ILE A 141 12.20 0.43 15.84
C ILE A 141 13.31 1.01 16.70
N HIS A 142 13.54 2.32 16.59
CA HIS A 142 14.62 3.00 17.33
C HIS A 142 14.21 3.26 18.79
N LYS A 143 14.98 2.73 19.74
CA LYS A 143 14.69 2.80 21.19
C LYS A 143 14.61 4.22 21.75
N ASP A 144 15.34 5.14 21.17
CA ASP A 144 15.34 6.54 21.62
C ASP A 144 14.09 7.33 21.21
N TYR A 145 13.23 6.74 20.38
CA TYR A 145 11.95 7.34 19.95
C TYR A 145 10.75 6.58 20.51
N PHE A 146 10.86 5.26 20.65
CA PHE A 146 9.73 4.39 20.93
C PHE A 146 10.02 3.31 21.96
N ARG A 147 9.02 3.03 22.79
CA ARG A 147 8.86 1.79 23.56
C ARG A 147 7.95 0.85 22.77
N ILE A 148 8.39 -0.38 22.52
CA ILE A 148 7.52 -1.39 21.88
C ILE A 148 6.57 -1.96 22.94
N LEU A 149 5.28 -1.93 22.63
CA LEU A 149 4.21 -2.48 23.48
C LEU A 149 3.78 -3.88 23.01
N ASN A 150 3.78 -4.13 21.70
CA ASN A 150 3.41 -5.43 21.14
C ASN A 150 3.96 -5.62 19.72
N TYR A 151 4.09 -6.88 19.30
CA TYR A 151 4.39 -7.28 17.94
C TYR A 151 3.50 -8.45 17.54
N LYS A 152 2.93 -8.38 16.34
CA LYS A 152 2.03 -9.40 15.79
C LYS A 152 2.35 -9.70 14.34
N GLU A 153 2.32 -10.99 14.02
CA GLU A 153 2.54 -11.52 12.69
C GLU A 153 1.20 -11.83 12.04
N LEU A 154 1.01 -11.34 10.83
CA LEU A 154 -0.17 -11.63 10.02
C LEU A 154 0.28 -12.52 8.86
N LEU A 155 -0.18 -13.77 8.87
CA LEU A 155 0.16 -14.77 7.87
C LEU A 155 -0.97 -14.91 6.85
N PHE A 156 -0.66 -14.75 5.57
CA PHE A 156 -1.60 -14.88 4.46
C PHE A 156 -1.44 -16.23 3.76
N ASN A 157 -1.47 -17.31 4.55
CA ASN A 157 -1.41 -18.70 4.05
C ASN A 157 -2.53 -19.02 3.04
N ASP A 158 -3.62 -18.28 3.15
CA ASP A 158 -4.85 -18.37 2.38
C ASP A 158 -4.84 -17.53 1.10
N PHE A 159 -3.84 -16.65 0.88
CA PHE A 159 -3.76 -15.85 -0.34
C PHE A 159 -2.37 -15.25 -0.66
N GLY A 160 -1.76 -15.78 -1.72
CA GLY A 160 -0.56 -15.21 -2.34
C GLY A 160 0.74 -15.39 -1.54
N ASP A 161 0.71 -16.17 -0.47
CA ASP A 161 1.85 -16.49 0.40
C ASP A 161 2.64 -15.26 0.84
N ARG A 162 1.90 -14.27 1.34
CA ARG A 162 2.43 -13.00 1.83
C ARG A 162 2.27 -12.90 3.34
N VAL A 163 2.87 -11.86 3.89
CA VAL A 163 2.87 -11.59 5.33
C VAL A 163 2.74 -10.09 5.58
N ALA A 164 2.32 -9.74 6.79
CA ALA A 164 2.46 -8.40 7.33
C ALA A 164 2.93 -8.46 8.78
N GLN A 165 3.61 -7.41 9.23
CA GLN A 165 4.02 -7.23 10.62
C GLN A 165 3.25 -6.06 11.20
N LEU A 166 2.55 -6.24 12.32
CA LEU A 166 1.99 -5.13 13.11
C LEU A 166 2.88 -4.92 14.33
N THR A 167 3.43 -3.71 14.47
CA THR A 167 4.17 -3.28 15.64
C THR A 167 3.39 -2.19 16.34
N HIS A 168 3.07 -2.41 17.61
CA HIS A 168 2.42 -1.44 18.47
C HIS A 168 3.48 -0.75 19.32
N VAL A 169 3.61 0.57 19.18
CA VAL A 169 4.64 1.35 19.85
C VAL A 169 4.04 2.52 20.61
N GLN A 170 4.76 2.99 21.61
CA GLN A 170 4.48 4.22 22.33
C GLN A 170 5.66 5.17 22.17
N SER A 171 5.38 6.42 21.81
CA SER A 171 6.38 7.48 21.79
C SER A 171 6.93 7.71 23.20
N ILE A 172 8.25 7.73 23.34
CA ILE A 172 8.91 8.21 24.57
C ILE A 172 9.30 9.70 24.46
N ILE A 173 9.10 10.30 23.28
CA ILE A 173 9.29 11.73 23.07
C ILE A 173 8.00 12.43 23.49
N PRO A 174 8.04 13.34 24.48
CA PRO A 174 6.86 14.02 24.97
C PRO A 174 6.27 14.95 23.90
N PHE A 175 4.92 14.99 23.84
CA PHE A 175 4.18 15.84 22.91
C PHE A 175 4.43 17.33 23.16
N SER A 176 4.42 17.72 24.44
CA SER A 176 4.78 19.06 24.90
C SER A 176 5.45 18.97 26.27
N LYS A 177 6.13 20.03 26.71
CA LYS A 177 6.84 20.06 27.99
C LYS A 177 5.94 19.82 29.22
N ASP A 178 4.65 20.07 29.08
CA ASP A 178 3.66 20.01 30.17
C ASP A 178 2.60 18.91 29.95
N ASP A 179 2.81 18.02 28.95
CA ASP A 179 1.83 17.03 28.54
C ASP A 179 2.41 15.62 28.62
N ASP A 180 1.97 14.86 29.62
CA ASP A 180 2.36 13.47 29.88
C ASP A 180 1.49 12.46 29.10
N THR A 181 0.76 12.94 28.07
CA THR A 181 -0.10 12.07 27.28
C THR A 181 0.73 11.06 26.49
N GLU A 182 0.56 9.78 26.82
CA GLU A 182 1.19 8.66 26.13
C GLU A 182 0.66 8.57 24.68
N GLN A 183 1.53 8.78 23.69
CA GLN A 183 1.16 8.68 22.28
C GLN A 183 1.47 7.29 21.74
N GLU A 184 0.44 6.48 21.53
CA GLU A 184 0.54 5.14 20.94
C GLU A 184 0.31 5.18 19.42
N ILE A 185 1.09 4.40 18.67
CA ILE A 185 1.07 4.34 17.20
C ILE A 185 1.08 2.88 16.76
N LEU A 186 0.25 2.55 15.76
CA LEU A 186 0.29 1.25 15.09
C LEU A 186 1.07 1.37 13.79
N ILE A 187 2.07 0.52 13.62
CA ILE A 187 2.91 0.48 12.42
C ILE A 187 2.71 -0.87 11.75
N VAL A 188 2.42 -0.88 10.45
CA VAL A 188 2.34 -2.10 9.66
C VAL A 188 3.37 -2.08 8.54
N ASN A 189 4.16 -3.15 8.43
CA ASN A 189 5.02 -3.41 7.28
C ASN A 189 4.43 -4.56 6.46
N THR A 190 4.37 -4.43 5.13
CA THR A 190 3.94 -5.52 4.25
C THR A 190 4.60 -5.47 2.86
N HIS A 191 4.48 -6.56 2.11
CA HIS A 191 4.86 -6.66 0.70
C HIS A 191 3.76 -7.45 -0.03
N LEU A 192 2.91 -6.74 -0.77
CA LEU A 192 1.77 -7.33 -1.46
C LEU A 192 2.18 -8.19 -2.66
N LEU A 193 1.25 -9.03 -3.14
CA LEU A 193 1.51 -9.93 -4.26
C LEU A 193 1.89 -9.17 -5.55
N PHE A 194 3.07 -9.47 -6.07
CA PHE A 194 3.55 -8.93 -7.36
C PHE A 194 2.53 -9.13 -8.50
N PRO A 195 2.21 -8.09 -9.28
CA PRO A 195 1.09 -8.07 -10.20
C PRO A 195 1.38 -8.75 -11.54
N HIS A 196 1.70 -10.05 -11.58
CA HIS A 196 1.95 -10.75 -12.85
C HIS A 196 0.77 -10.72 -13.84
N ASP A 197 -0.45 -10.62 -13.31
CA ASP A 197 -1.69 -10.51 -14.07
C ASP A 197 -2.63 -9.51 -13.38
N SER A 198 -3.44 -8.79 -14.16
CA SER A 198 -4.45 -7.85 -13.67
C SER A 198 -5.51 -8.48 -12.75
N SER A 199 -5.86 -9.75 -12.97
CA SER A 199 -6.78 -10.53 -12.13
C SER A 199 -6.27 -10.68 -10.70
N LEU A 200 -4.94 -10.72 -10.50
CA LEU A 200 -4.32 -10.79 -9.16
C LEU A 200 -4.52 -9.51 -8.33
N SER A 201 -5.11 -8.46 -8.89
CA SER A 201 -5.54 -7.29 -8.12
C SER A 201 -6.55 -7.65 -7.02
N ILE A 202 -7.39 -8.68 -7.23
CA ILE A 202 -8.32 -9.15 -6.21
C ILE A 202 -7.58 -9.77 -5.02
N ILE A 203 -6.49 -10.50 -5.27
CA ILE A 203 -5.67 -11.09 -4.22
C ILE A 203 -5.00 -9.99 -3.38
N ARG A 204 -4.46 -8.95 -4.02
CA ARG A 204 -3.93 -7.80 -3.27
C ARG A 204 -5.02 -7.10 -2.45
N LEU A 205 -6.24 -6.99 -2.99
CA LEU A 205 -7.37 -6.44 -2.25
C LEU A 205 -7.71 -7.30 -1.03
N HIS A 206 -7.74 -8.64 -1.14
CA HIS A 206 -7.91 -9.56 0.01
C HIS A 206 -6.80 -9.38 1.05
N GLN A 207 -5.54 -9.22 0.62
CA GLN A 207 -4.40 -8.98 1.52
C GLN A 207 -4.59 -7.73 2.36
N VAL A 208 -4.94 -6.61 1.72
CA VAL A 208 -5.18 -5.35 2.43
C VAL A 208 -6.43 -5.43 3.29
N TYR A 209 -7.51 -6.05 2.81
CA TYR A 209 -8.72 -6.25 3.61
C TYR A 209 -8.45 -7.00 4.91
N LYS A 210 -7.69 -8.10 4.87
CA LYS A 210 -7.34 -8.85 6.10
C LYS A 210 -6.41 -8.06 7.03
N ILE A 211 -5.48 -7.27 6.49
CA ILE A 211 -4.67 -6.34 7.31
C ILE A 211 -5.58 -5.36 8.05
N LEU A 212 -6.55 -4.75 7.36
CA LEU A 212 -7.46 -3.78 7.96
C LEU A 212 -8.44 -4.44 8.95
N GLN A 213 -8.97 -5.64 8.66
CA GLN A 213 -9.80 -6.40 9.61
C GLN A 213 -9.04 -6.73 10.91
N TYR A 214 -7.77 -7.11 10.77
CA TYR A 214 -6.91 -7.37 11.93
C TYR A 214 -6.66 -6.09 12.72
N LEU A 215 -6.36 -4.96 12.05
CA LEU A 215 -6.19 -3.66 12.69
C LEU A 215 -7.44 -3.22 13.45
N GLU A 216 -8.63 -3.30 12.86
CA GLU A 216 -9.88 -2.95 13.53
C GLU A 216 -10.12 -3.82 14.77
N THR A 217 -9.85 -5.12 14.67
CA THR A 217 -9.96 -6.04 15.80
C THR A 217 -8.95 -5.71 16.89
N TYR A 218 -7.68 -5.53 16.52
CA TYR A 218 -6.61 -5.18 17.43
C TYR A 218 -6.88 -3.84 18.15
N GLN A 219 -7.33 -2.82 17.41
CA GLN A 219 -7.69 -1.52 17.99
C GLN A 219 -8.85 -1.63 18.98
N ARG A 220 -9.89 -2.41 18.65
CA ARG A 220 -11.05 -2.63 19.52
C ARG A 220 -10.66 -3.36 20.81
N GLU A 221 -9.90 -4.44 20.70
CA GLU A 221 -9.47 -5.27 21.83
C GLU A 221 -8.53 -4.51 22.78
N ASN A 222 -7.67 -3.64 22.24
CA ASN A 222 -6.70 -2.86 23.01
C ASN A 222 -7.14 -1.42 23.32
N LYS A 223 -8.39 -1.04 22.97
CA LYS A 223 -8.96 0.31 23.17
C LYS A 223 -8.16 1.44 22.47
N LEU A 224 -7.56 1.14 21.32
CA LEU A 224 -6.70 2.04 20.52
C LEU A 224 -7.47 2.75 19.40
N SER A 225 -8.74 3.10 19.61
CA SER A 225 -9.55 3.78 18.60
C SER A 225 -9.02 5.18 18.24
N GLN A 226 -8.15 5.74 19.07
CA GLN A 226 -7.50 7.03 18.87
C GLN A 226 -6.00 6.92 18.52
N ALA A 227 -5.48 5.71 18.27
CA ALA A 227 -4.09 5.56 17.83
C ALA A 227 -3.98 5.81 16.31
N PRO A 228 -3.10 6.71 15.84
CA PRO A 228 -2.77 6.80 14.43
C PRO A 228 -2.16 5.48 13.93
N VAL A 229 -2.40 5.19 12.65
CA VAL A 229 -1.89 4.00 11.96
C VAL A 229 -0.99 4.42 10.81
N ILE A 230 0.20 3.85 10.76
CA ILE A 230 1.14 3.98 9.64
C ILE A 230 1.20 2.63 8.92
N LEU A 231 0.89 2.59 7.62
CA LEU A 231 1.09 1.39 6.79
C LEU A 231 2.21 1.64 5.78
N CYS A 232 3.25 0.83 5.82
CA CYS A 232 4.43 0.94 4.99
C CYS A 232 4.61 -0.32 4.15
N GLY A 233 5.15 -0.15 2.95
CA GLY A 233 5.61 -1.30 2.17
C GLY A 233 5.65 -1.09 0.68
N ASP A 234 5.96 -2.20 0.00
CA ASP A 234 5.73 -2.38 -1.43
C ASP A 234 4.32 -2.91 -1.65
N TRP A 235 3.45 -2.03 -2.16
CA TRP A 235 2.04 -2.33 -2.39
C TRP A 235 1.79 -2.99 -3.74
N ASN A 236 2.81 -3.07 -4.60
CA ASN A 236 2.72 -3.72 -5.90
C ASN A 236 1.50 -3.23 -6.73
N GLY A 237 1.14 -1.96 -6.54
CA GLY A 237 -0.03 -1.32 -7.13
C GLY A 237 0.10 0.19 -7.06
N SER A 238 -0.31 0.88 -8.13
CA SER A 238 -0.18 2.34 -8.25
C SER A 238 -1.40 3.09 -7.70
N LYS A 239 -1.32 4.42 -7.71
CA LYS A 239 -2.42 5.33 -7.35
C LYS A 239 -3.71 5.08 -8.14
N ARG A 240 -3.60 4.52 -9.36
CA ARG A 240 -4.75 4.17 -10.20
C ARG A 240 -5.45 2.88 -9.76
N GLY A 241 -4.78 2.05 -8.97
CA GLY A 241 -5.25 0.72 -8.57
C GLY A 241 -6.36 0.75 -7.52
N HIS A 242 -7.14 -0.33 -7.48
CA HIS A 242 -8.25 -0.47 -6.54
C HIS A 242 -7.82 -0.62 -5.08
N VAL A 243 -6.60 -1.12 -4.83
CA VAL A 243 -6.01 -1.13 -3.48
C VAL A 243 -5.78 0.29 -2.95
N TYR A 244 -5.25 1.19 -3.79
CA TYR A 244 -5.07 2.61 -3.41
C TYR A 244 -6.42 3.23 -3.07
N LYS A 245 -7.42 3.10 -3.96
CA LYS A 245 -8.78 3.62 -3.76
C LYS A 245 -9.44 3.05 -2.50
N PHE A 246 -9.26 1.76 -2.22
CA PHE A 246 -9.75 1.11 -1.01
C PHE A 246 -9.12 1.69 0.26
N LEU A 247 -7.80 1.92 0.28
CA LEU A 247 -7.14 2.58 1.42
C LEU A 247 -7.64 4.01 1.61
N ARG A 248 -7.83 4.76 0.52
CA ARG A 248 -8.40 6.12 0.56
C ARG A 248 -9.80 6.13 1.17
N SER A 249 -10.68 5.20 0.79
CA SER A 249 -12.03 5.12 1.37
C SER A 249 -12.03 4.71 2.85
N GLN A 250 -10.90 4.17 3.34
CA GLN A 250 -10.65 3.83 4.74
C GLN A 250 -9.92 4.94 5.52
N GLY A 251 -9.82 6.14 4.95
CA GLY A 251 -9.26 7.33 5.60
C GLY A 251 -7.73 7.37 5.63
N PHE A 252 -7.05 6.49 4.88
CA PHE A 252 -5.60 6.56 4.72
C PHE A 252 -5.23 7.63 3.69
N VAL A 253 -4.17 8.37 3.97
CA VAL A 253 -3.56 9.33 3.04
C VAL A 253 -2.11 8.93 2.77
N SER A 254 -1.63 9.18 1.55
CA SER A 254 -0.22 8.94 1.19
C SER A 254 0.63 10.07 1.77
N SER A 255 1.62 9.73 2.60
CA SER A 255 2.51 10.74 3.19
C SER A 255 3.29 11.49 2.12
N TYR A 256 3.66 10.80 1.03
CA TYR A 256 4.34 11.45 -0.09
C TYR A 256 3.44 12.45 -0.81
N ASP A 257 2.17 12.09 -1.04
CA ASP A 257 1.23 12.99 -1.70
C ASP A 257 0.93 14.22 -0.82
N ILE A 258 0.74 14.05 0.49
CA ILE A 258 0.53 15.17 1.43
C ILE A 258 1.73 16.12 1.46
N ALA A 259 2.96 15.59 1.53
CA ALA A 259 4.17 16.41 1.62
C ALA A 259 4.44 17.25 0.35
N HIS A 260 3.90 16.84 -0.79
CA HIS A 260 4.10 17.48 -2.09
C HIS A 260 2.84 18.12 -2.66
N GLU A 261 1.76 18.19 -1.87
CA GLU A 261 0.46 18.76 -2.28
C GLU A 261 -0.09 18.09 -3.55
N TYR A 262 0.12 16.77 -3.68
CA TYR A 262 -0.37 16.00 -4.81
C TYR A 262 -1.79 15.49 -4.57
N THR A 263 -2.57 15.54 -5.64
CA THR A 263 -3.91 14.97 -5.71
C THR A 263 -3.86 13.50 -6.15
N ASP A 264 -4.98 12.79 -6.07
CA ASP A 264 -5.04 11.37 -6.43
C ASP A 264 -4.80 11.13 -7.93
N SER A 265 -5.00 12.16 -8.77
CA SER A 265 -4.73 12.14 -10.22
C SER A 265 -3.28 12.44 -10.58
N ASP A 266 -2.45 12.94 -9.66
CA ASP A 266 -1.02 13.17 -9.92
C ASP A 266 -0.25 11.84 -9.95
N HIS A 267 0.55 11.63 -10.99
CA HIS A 267 1.35 10.40 -11.22
C HIS A 267 2.81 10.71 -11.55
N LYS A 268 3.41 11.71 -10.90
CA LYS A 268 4.71 12.27 -11.27
C LYS A 268 5.91 11.46 -10.80
N TRP A 269 5.77 10.71 -9.70
CA TRP A 269 6.87 9.99 -9.08
C TRP A 269 6.81 8.49 -9.38
N VAL A 270 7.98 7.85 -9.39
CA VAL A 270 8.13 6.38 -9.49
C VAL A 270 8.93 5.89 -8.30
N SER A 271 8.81 4.60 -7.98
CA SER A 271 9.57 3.98 -6.88
C SER A 271 10.09 2.60 -7.23
N HIS A 272 9.72 2.01 -8.36
CA HIS A 272 10.18 0.70 -8.78
C HIS A 272 10.45 0.69 -10.28
N ARG A 273 11.58 0.11 -10.69
CA ARG A 273 11.83 -0.31 -12.07
C ARG A 273 11.89 -1.83 -12.16
N ASN A 274 10.85 -2.44 -12.70
CA ASN A 274 10.76 -3.89 -12.71
C ASN A 274 11.76 -4.54 -13.69
N HIS A 275 11.85 -5.87 -13.65
CA HIS A 275 12.73 -6.68 -14.52
C HIS A 275 12.46 -6.54 -16.03
N ARG A 276 11.33 -5.94 -16.46
CA ARG A 276 11.03 -5.62 -17.86
C ARG A 276 11.44 -4.20 -18.25
N GLY A 277 11.95 -3.41 -17.31
CA GLY A 277 12.32 -2.02 -17.49
C GLY A 277 11.19 -1.02 -17.26
N ASN A 278 9.98 -1.47 -16.93
CA ASN A 278 8.85 -0.59 -16.66
C ASN A 278 9.02 0.09 -15.31
N ILE A 279 8.67 1.38 -15.25
CA ILE A 279 8.75 2.20 -14.05
C ILE A 279 7.35 2.46 -13.48
N CYS A 280 7.20 2.37 -12.16
CA CYS A 280 5.93 2.61 -11.48
C CYS A 280 6.13 3.10 -10.04
N GLY A 281 5.17 3.86 -9.51
CA GLY A 281 5.09 4.19 -8.09
C GLY A 281 4.26 3.14 -7.35
N VAL A 282 4.90 2.36 -6.49
CA VAL A 282 4.30 1.22 -5.77
C VAL A 282 4.65 1.17 -4.28
N ASP A 283 5.63 1.96 -3.84
CA ASP A 283 6.08 2.04 -2.47
C ASP A 283 5.37 3.21 -1.78
N PHE A 284 4.63 2.93 -0.70
CA PHE A 284 3.85 3.95 0.00
C PHE A 284 4.05 3.85 1.50
N ILE A 285 4.06 5.03 2.14
CA ILE A 285 3.87 5.21 3.58
C ILE A 285 2.52 5.90 3.77
N TRP A 286 1.52 5.11 4.15
CA TRP A 286 0.17 5.57 4.43
C TRP A 286 0.03 6.02 5.87
N LEU A 287 -0.71 7.09 6.08
CA LEU A 287 -1.09 7.57 7.40
C LEU A 287 -2.61 7.57 7.52
N ARG A 288 -3.13 7.04 8.62
CA ARG A 288 -4.51 7.26 9.05
C ARG A 288 -4.50 7.79 10.47
N ASN A 289 -4.93 9.03 10.61
CA ASN A 289 -5.21 9.62 11.92
C ASN A 289 -6.56 9.16 12.46
N PRO A 290 -6.80 9.29 13.78
CA PRO A 290 -8.13 9.10 14.35
C PRO A 290 -9.16 9.97 13.62
N ASN A 291 -10.13 9.31 12.99
CA ASN A 291 -11.23 9.97 12.29
C ASN A 291 -12.57 9.36 12.77
N LYS A 292 -13.63 10.16 12.74
CA LYS A 292 -14.95 9.83 13.29
C LYS A 292 -15.86 9.09 12.33
N SER A 293 -15.66 9.24 11.02
CA SER A 293 -16.52 8.60 10.02
C SER A 293 -15.66 7.92 8.96
N ILE A 294 -15.69 6.59 8.97
CA ILE A 294 -15.10 5.74 7.94
C ILE A 294 -16.20 4.80 7.46
N LYS A 295 -16.34 4.67 6.14
CA LYS A 295 -17.28 3.74 5.54
C LYS A 295 -16.96 2.31 6.03
N PRO A 296 -17.96 1.48 6.38
CA PRO A 296 -17.71 0.11 6.82
C PRO A 296 -16.79 -0.65 5.86
N LEU A 297 -15.81 -1.37 6.42
CA LEU A 297 -14.75 -2.03 5.66
C LEU A 297 -15.30 -2.94 4.55
N LYS A 298 -16.37 -3.69 4.84
CA LYS A 298 -17.06 -4.57 3.88
C LYS A 298 -17.62 -3.82 2.66
N ILE A 299 -18.21 -2.65 2.88
CA ILE A 299 -18.79 -1.84 1.78
C ILE A 299 -17.67 -1.28 0.92
N SER A 300 -16.64 -0.71 1.54
CA SER A 300 -15.46 -0.21 0.80
C SER A 300 -14.75 -1.30 0.01
N TRP A 301 -14.67 -2.51 0.58
CA TRP A 301 -14.08 -3.66 -0.10
C TRP A 301 -14.90 -4.08 -1.32
N ALA A 302 -16.23 -4.13 -1.19
CA ALA A 302 -17.12 -4.48 -2.29
C ALA A 302 -17.05 -3.45 -3.44
N GLU A 303 -17.02 -2.16 -3.13
CA GLU A 303 -16.81 -1.10 -4.11
C GLU A 303 -15.49 -1.27 -4.87
N ALA A 304 -14.41 -1.59 -4.15
CA ALA A 304 -13.12 -1.88 -4.76
C ALA A 304 -13.15 -3.16 -5.63
N ALA A 305 -13.86 -4.20 -5.21
CA ALA A 305 -14.05 -5.43 -5.98
C ALA A 305 -14.88 -5.19 -7.26
N PHE A 306 -15.96 -4.41 -7.18
CA PHE A 306 -16.71 -3.98 -8.37
C PHE A 306 -15.86 -3.13 -9.31
N GLY A 307 -15.00 -2.26 -8.78
CA GLY A 307 -14.01 -1.54 -9.59
C GLY A 307 -13.06 -2.48 -10.35
N ILE A 308 -12.61 -3.57 -9.71
CA ILE A 308 -11.80 -4.61 -10.36
C ILE A 308 -12.60 -5.32 -11.46
N ILE A 309 -13.86 -5.70 -11.20
CA ILE A 309 -14.75 -6.32 -12.18
C ILE A 309 -14.93 -5.40 -13.39
N LYS A 310 -15.28 -4.14 -13.16
CA LYS A 310 -15.40 -3.11 -14.20
C LYS A 310 -14.13 -2.99 -15.02
N TYR A 311 -12.96 -2.96 -14.36
CA TYR A 311 -11.68 -2.89 -15.06
C TYR A 311 -11.45 -4.10 -15.99
N GLN A 312 -11.78 -5.32 -15.54
CA GLN A 312 -11.64 -6.52 -16.38
C GLN A 312 -12.57 -6.48 -17.59
N LEU A 313 -13.80 -5.99 -17.42
CA LEU A 313 -14.77 -5.82 -18.50
C LEU A 313 -14.28 -4.77 -19.52
N GLN A 314 -13.79 -3.62 -19.04
CA GLN A 314 -13.22 -2.58 -19.90
C GLN A 314 -11.96 -3.04 -20.64
N LYS A 315 -11.11 -3.85 -19.98
CA LYS A 315 -9.94 -4.47 -20.62
C LYS A 315 -10.34 -5.40 -21.77
N ALA A 316 -11.50 -6.04 -21.68
CA ALA A 316 -12.08 -6.82 -22.76
C ALA A 316 -12.79 -5.94 -23.83
N SER A 317 -12.59 -4.61 -23.79
CA SER A 317 -13.22 -3.63 -24.70
C SER A 317 -14.75 -3.60 -24.63
N LEU A 318 -15.33 -3.98 -23.49
CA LEU A 318 -16.78 -3.92 -23.27
C LEU A 318 -17.15 -2.54 -22.70
N ASP A 319 -18.10 -1.87 -23.37
CA ASP A 319 -18.74 -0.66 -22.84
C ASP A 319 -19.80 -1.00 -21.76
N GLU A 320 -20.50 0.01 -21.22
CA GLU A 320 -21.51 -0.22 -20.18
C GLU A 320 -22.57 -1.24 -20.60
N LYS A 321 -23.07 -1.14 -21.83
CA LYS A 321 -24.17 -1.98 -22.31
C LYS A 321 -23.66 -3.37 -22.66
N ASP A 322 -22.53 -3.46 -23.35
CA ASP A 322 -21.91 -4.73 -23.70
C ASP A 322 -21.47 -5.50 -22.44
N ALA A 323 -21.03 -4.79 -21.40
CA ALA A 323 -20.72 -5.39 -20.10
C ALA A 323 -21.97 -5.95 -19.40
N PHE A 324 -23.09 -5.23 -19.44
CA PHE A 324 -24.36 -5.74 -18.91
C PHE A 324 -24.81 -7.00 -19.67
N ASP A 325 -24.78 -6.96 -21.01
CA ASP A 325 -25.14 -8.10 -21.85
C ASP A 325 -24.20 -9.30 -21.62
N PHE A 326 -22.90 -9.06 -21.41
CA PHE A 326 -21.92 -10.09 -21.05
C PHE A 326 -22.23 -10.73 -19.69
N LEU A 327 -22.49 -9.94 -18.66
CA LEU A 327 -22.83 -10.45 -17.32
C LEU A 327 -24.16 -11.20 -17.29
N ARG A 328 -25.10 -10.82 -18.17
CA ARG A 328 -26.39 -11.48 -18.31
C ARG A 328 -26.27 -12.88 -18.93
N GLY A 329 -25.29 -13.08 -19.81
CA GLY A 329 -25.14 -14.32 -20.58
C GLY A 329 -26.36 -14.59 -21.47
N ASP A 330 -26.72 -15.86 -21.63
CA ASP A 330 -27.81 -16.31 -22.52
C ASP A 330 -29.22 -16.08 -21.96
N ASN A 331 -29.37 -15.30 -20.88
CA ASN A 331 -30.69 -15.01 -20.32
C ASN A 331 -31.47 -14.07 -21.26
N ASN A 332 -32.69 -14.45 -21.61
CA ASN A 332 -33.57 -13.68 -22.48
C ASN A 332 -34.27 -12.50 -21.76
N GLY A 333 -34.22 -12.46 -20.42
CA GLY A 333 -34.77 -11.35 -19.63
C GLY A 333 -33.85 -10.12 -19.61
N ASN A 334 -34.37 -8.91 -19.37
CA ASN A 334 -33.55 -7.69 -19.26
C ASN A 334 -32.93 -7.53 -17.86
N TYR A 335 -32.32 -8.58 -17.33
CA TYR A 335 -31.72 -8.63 -15.99
C TYR A 335 -30.63 -9.71 -15.93
N ILE A 336 -29.65 -9.51 -15.05
CA ILE A 336 -28.62 -10.49 -14.73
C ILE A 336 -29.14 -11.40 -13.60
N THR A 337 -28.85 -12.70 -13.67
CA THR A 337 -29.13 -13.63 -12.58
C THR A 337 -27.86 -13.93 -11.79
N TYR A 338 -28.00 -14.39 -10.54
CA TYR A 338 -26.84 -14.78 -9.72
C TYR A 338 -25.96 -15.83 -10.40
N SER A 339 -26.56 -16.81 -11.09
CA SER A 339 -25.82 -17.84 -11.82
C SER A 339 -25.02 -17.25 -12.98
N ALA A 340 -25.64 -16.37 -13.78
CA ALA A 340 -24.97 -15.72 -14.91
C ALA A 340 -23.82 -14.81 -14.43
N PHE A 341 -24.03 -14.06 -13.35
CA PHE A 341 -22.99 -13.26 -12.71
C PHE A 341 -21.80 -14.13 -12.25
N CYS A 342 -22.06 -15.25 -11.57
CA CYS A 342 -21.01 -16.18 -11.16
C CYS A 342 -20.22 -16.74 -12.36
N ASP A 343 -20.91 -17.11 -13.44
CA ASP A 343 -20.26 -17.66 -14.62
C ASP A 343 -19.44 -16.59 -15.38
N ALA A 344 -19.92 -15.35 -15.42
CA ALA A 344 -19.15 -14.24 -15.96
C ALA A 344 -17.89 -13.95 -15.13
N LEU A 345 -17.97 -13.97 -13.79
CA LEU A 345 -16.79 -13.81 -12.93
C LEU A 345 -15.75 -14.94 -13.12
N LYS A 346 -16.20 -16.17 -13.42
CA LYS A 346 -15.28 -17.27 -13.80
C LYS A 346 -14.59 -16.95 -15.12
N GLN A 347 -15.33 -16.47 -16.12
CA GLN A 347 -14.76 -16.10 -17.43
C GLN A 347 -13.75 -14.94 -17.32
N LEU A 348 -13.94 -14.02 -16.38
CA LEU A 348 -12.99 -12.93 -16.08
C LEU A 348 -11.80 -13.38 -15.20
N ASN A 349 -11.68 -14.67 -14.89
CA ASN A 349 -10.65 -15.22 -13.99
C ASN A 349 -10.64 -14.57 -12.59
N LEU A 350 -11.80 -14.11 -12.11
CA LEU A 350 -11.95 -13.54 -10.77
C LEU A 350 -12.42 -14.56 -9.75
N THR A 351 -12.99 -15.69 -10.19
CA THR A 351 -13.35 -16.85 -9.36
C THR A 351 -12.72 -18.12 -9.95
N GLY A 352 -12.70 -19.23 -9.19
CA GLY A 352 -12.22 -20.53 -9.68
C GLY A 352 -10.70 -20.71 -9.77
N LEU A 353 -9.93 -19.64 -9.55
CA LEU A 353 -8.48 -19.70 -9.33
C LEU A 353 -8.17 -19.87 -7.84
N PRO A 354 -7.01 -20.47 -7.48
CA PRO A 354 -6.48 -20.35 -6.13
C PRO A 354 -6.44 -18.87 -5.73
N HIS A 355 -7.14 -18.53 -4.64
CA HIS A 355 -7.18 -17.19 -4.04
C HIS A 355 -8.00 -16.11 -4.79
N GLY A 356 -8.81 -16.49 -5.79
CA GLY A 356 -9.87 -15.61 -6.34
C GLY A 356 -11.02 -15.38 -5.34
N LEU A 357 -12.08 -14.71 -5.78
CA LEU A 357 -13.31 -14.54 -5.00
C LEU A 357 -13.88 -15.89 -4.58
N SER A 358 -14.13 -16.05 -3.28
CA SER A 358 -14.80 -17.21 -2.71
C SER A 358 -16.30 -17.20 -3.04
N PHE A 359 -16.96 -18.34 -2.81
CA PHE A 359 -18.42 -18.43 -2.94
C PHE A 359 -19.14 -17.44 -2.02
N GLN A 360 -18.66 -17.32 -0.77
CA GLN A 360 -19.26 -16.42 0.21
C GLN A 360 -19.07 -14.95 -0.20
N GLU A 361 -17.89 -14.57 -0.66
CA GLU A 361 -17.62 -13.21 -1.15
C GLU A 361 -18.42 -12.88 -2.40
N THR A 362 -18.55 -13.82 -3.33
CA THR A 362 -19.37 -13.64 -4.54
C THR A 362 -20.83 -13.42 -4.18
N LYS A 363 -21.35 -14.17 -3.19
CA LYS A 363 -22.69 -13.98 -2.67
C LYS A 363 -22.84 -12.63 -1.95
N GLU A 364 -21.85 -12.20 -1.19
CA GLU A 364 -21.86 -10.89 -0.52
C GLU A 364 -21.81 -9.73 -1.52
N LEU A 365 -21.08 -9.86 -2.62
CA LEU A 365 -21.10 -8.90 -3.72
C LEU A 365 -22.48 -8.87 -4.38
N TRP A 366 -23.07 -10.04 -4.65
CA TRP A 366 -24.42 -10.11 -5.23
C TRP A 366 -25.47 -9.39 -4.37
N VAL A 367 -25.48 -9.65 -3.06
CA VAL A 367 -26.42 -8.99 -2.12
C VAL A 367 -26.21 -7.47 -2.07
N GLN A 368 -25.01 -6.97 -2.34
CA GLN A 368 -24.77 -5.53 -2.44
C GLN A 368 -25.14 -4.95 -3.81
N ALA A 369 -25.16 -5.77 -4.85
CA ALA A 369 -25.53 -5.38 -6.20
C ALA A 369 -27.06 -5.29 -6.37
N ASP A 370 -27.78 -6.27 -5.82
CA ASP A 370 -29.24 -6.37 -5.77
C ASP A 370 -29.79 -5.48 -4.64
N VAL A 371 -30.03 -4.20 -4.97
CA VAL A 371 -30.33 -3.13 -4.00
C VAL A 371 -31.75 -3.26 -3.49
N ASP A 372 -32.69 -3.69 -4.34
CA ASP A 372 -34.09 -3.87 -3.96
C ASP A 372 -34.41 -5.27 -3.38
N GLY A 373 -33.46 -6.22 -3.49
CA GLY A 373 -33.57 -7.56 -2.94
C GLY A 373 -34.53 -8.46 -3.71
N ASN A 374 -34.83 -8.15 -4.98
CA ASN A 374 -35.76 -8.92 -5.81
C ASN A 374 -35.14 -10.21 -6.37
N GLY A 375 -33.84 -10.43 -6.16
CA GLY A 375 -33.11 -11.64 -6.55
C GLY A 375 -32.53 -11.62 -7.96
N VAL A 376 -32.66 -10.51 -8.69
CA VAL A 376 -32.04 -10.26 -10.00
C VAL A 376 -31.32 -8.91 -9.98
N LEU A 377 -30.37 -8.70 -10.89
CA LEU A 377 -29.70 -7.41 -11.04
C LEU A 377 -30.19 -6.76 -12.34
N ASP A 378 -31.03 -5.74 -12.22
CA ASP A 378 -31.54 -5.01 -13.39
C ASP A 378 -30.52 -4.01 -13.94
N TYR A 379 -30.86 -3.37 -15.07
CA TYR A 379 -29.96 -2.43 -15.73
C TYR A 379 -29.69 -1.18 -14.89
N ASP A 380 -30.66 -0.69 -14.13
CA ASP A 380 -30.51 0.52 -13.32
C ASP A 380 -29.63 0.25 -12.10
N GLU A 381 -29.77 -0.91 -11.47
CA GLU A 381 -28.88 -1.37 -10.41
C GLU A 381 -27.46 -1.60 -10.90
N PHE A 382 -27.29 -2.30 -12.04
CA PHE A 382 -25.99 -2.44 -12.68
C PHE A 382 -25.34 -1.08 -12.98
N LYS A 383 -26.13 -0.13 -13.50
CA LYS A 383 -25.65 1.21 -13.83
C LYS A 383 -25.15 1.98 -12.60
N LYS A 384 -25.77 1.78 -11.43
CA LYS A 384 -25.25 2.36 -10.17
C LYS A 384 -23.88 1.80 -9.82
N ILE A 385 -23.66 0.49 -9.97
CA ILE A 385 -22.37 -0.16 -9.74
C ILE A 385 -21.34 0.33 -10.76
N TRP A 386 -21.72 0.36 -12.04
CA TRP A 386 -20.84 0.79 -13.14
C TRP A 386 -20.38 2.24 -12.97
N ASN A 387 -21.27 3.13 -12.56
CA ASN A 387 -20.97 4.55 -12.39
C ASN A 387 -20.47 4.91 -10.98
N SER A 388 -20.49 3.97 -10.04
CA SER A 388 -19.86 4.16 -8.73
C SER A 388 -18.35 4.27 -8.89
N THR A 389 -17.88 5.49 -9.08
CA THR A 389 -16.53 5.86 -8.65
C THR A 389 -16.49 5.72 -7.14
N CYS A 390 -15.45 5.08 -6.59
CA CYS A 390 -15.05 5.31 -5.20
C CYS A 390 -14.79 6.81 -5.03
N SER A 391 -15.84 7.59 -4.80
CA SER A 391 -15.75 9.04 -4.70
C SER A 391 -15.21 9.35 -3.32
N VAL A 392 -14.13 10.13 -3.31
CA VAL A 392 -13.50 10.65 -2.10
C VAL A 392 -14.18 11.98 -1.80
N HIS A 393 -15.46 11.97 -1.47
CA HIS A 393 -16.07 13.13 -0.81
C HIS A 393 -15.79 12.99 0.68
N MET A 394 -14.61 13.46 1.09
CA MET A 394 -14.46 14.00 2.44
C MET A 394 -15.13 15.35 2.39
N ASP A 395 -16.26 15.49 3.09
CA ASP A 395 -17.05 16.72 3.14
C ASP A 395 -16.14 17.91 3.48
N GLU A 396 -16.12 18.90 2.59
CA GLU A 396 -15.62 20.24 2.90
C GLU A 396 -16.55 20.84 3.96
N ASP A 397 -15.92 21.41 4.99
CA ASP A 397 -16.54 22.02 6.15
C ASP A 397 -17.74 22.94 5.81
N ASN A 398 -18.96 22.47 6.08
CA ASN A 398 -20.09 23.37 6.28
C ASN A 398 -20.06 23.88 7.72
N ASN A 399 -19.56 25.11 7.88
CA ASN A 399 -19.65 25.88 9.11
C ASN A 399 -21.11 26.19 9.44
N SER A 400 -21.70 25.43 10.37
CA SER A 400 -22.84 25.88 11.16
C SER A 400 -22.41 25.92 12.62
N GLU A 401 -22.29 27.14 13.15
CA GLU A 401 -22.09 27.39 14.57
C GLU A 401 -23.31 26.89 15.34
N ASP A 402 -23.10 25.96 16.27
CA ASP A 402 -24.01 25.83 17.41
C ASP A 402 -23.30 25.27 18.65
N SER A 403 -23.68 25.85 19.78
CA SER A 403 -22.93 25.89 21.03
C SER A 403 -23.18 24.72 22.00
N ASN A 404 -22.08 24.31 22.65
CA ASN A 404 -21.90 23.76 24.02
C ASN A 404 -22.75 22.56 24.53
N ASP A 405 -22.10 21.41 24.70
CA ASP A 405 -21.61 20.87 25.99
C ASP A 405 -21.38 19.34 25.88
N GLY A 406 -20.23 18.87 26.35
CA GLY A 406 -19.89 17.44 26.40
C GLY A 406 -18.47 17.08 25.93
N SER A 407 -17.50 17.21 26.84
CA SER A 407 -16.20 16.50 26.86
C SER A 407 -15.64 16.08 25.48
N THR A 408 -15.03 17.03 24.77
CA THR A 408 -14.16 16.74 23.62
C THR A 408 -12.94 15.97 24.09
N LYS A 409 -12.88 14.66 23.81
CA LYS A 409 -11.59 13.95 23.88
C LYS A 409 -10.71 14.49 22.75
N GLU A 410 -9.72 15.29 23.12
CA GLU A 410 -8.61 15.64 22.23
C GLU A 410 -7.84 14.36 21.89
N ALA A 411 -7.61 14.11 20.60
CA ALA A 411 -6.81 12.98 20.14
C ALA A 411 -5.48 13.50 19.59
N ILE A 412 -4.40 12.76 19.79
CA ILE A 412 -3.08 13.11 19.24
C ILE A 412 -2.88 12.30 17.96
N GLY A 413 -2.88 12.98 16.83
CA GLY A 413 -2.55 12.41 15.52
C GLY A 413 -1.11 12.74 15.12
N LEU A 414 -0.81 12.50 13.85
CA LEU A 414 0.44 12.84 13.19
C LEU A 414 0.17 13.79 12.02
N ALA A 415 0.98 14.84 11.88
CA ALA A 415 1.04 15.68 10.70
C ALA A 415 2.25 15.26 9.87
N VAL A 416 2.06 15.11 8.56
CA VAL A 416 3.17 14.87 7.63
C VAL A 416 3.91 16.18 7.44
N LYS A 417 5.21 16.22 7.76
CA LYS A 417 6.07 17.39 7.61
C LYS A 417 6.87 17.37 6.33
N ASN A 418 7.29 16.19 5.91
CA ASN A 418 8.04 15.98 4.68
C ASN A 418 7.96 14.50 4.27
N ALA A 419 8.21 14.22 3.00
CA ALA A 419 8.48 12.89 2.49
C ALA A 419 9.45 13.01 1.33
N MET A 420 10.36 12.04 1.16
CA MET A 420 11.36 12.08 0.10
C MET A 420 11.58 10.69 -0.47
N LEU A 421 11.80 10.61 -1.78
CA LEU A 421 12.27 9.40 -2.42
C LEU A 421 13.76 9.53 -2.74
N PHE A 422 14.48 8.43 -2.53
CA PHE A 422 15.87 8.32 -2.95
C PHE A 422 16.05 7.11 -3.86
N PRO A 423 16.69 7.28 -5.03
CA PRO A 423 17.37 8.48 -5.53
C PRO A 423 16.40 9.57 -6.03
N ARG A 424 16.77 10.86 -5.92
CA ARG A 424 15.84 12.00 -6.13
C ARG A 424 15.30 12.11 -7.56
N GLU A 425 15.96 11.52 -8.53
CA GLU A 425 15.51 11.46 -9.92
C GLU A 425 14.13 10.80 -10.05
N VAL A 426 13.83 9.84 -9.18
CA VAL A 426 12.56 9.11 -9.19
C VAL A 426 11.37 9.98 -8.78
N GLU A 427 11.62 11.07 -8.06
CA GLU A 427 10.60 12.09 -7.72
C GLU A 427 10.09 12.81 -8.97
N ARG A 428 10.87 12.79 -10.06
CA ARG A 428 10.54 13.34 -11.38
C ARG A 428 10.08 12.28 -12.38
N GLY A 429 9.85 11.05 -11.91
CA GLY A 429 9.40 9.95 -12.76
C GLY A 429 10.52 9.33 -13.60
N ILE A 430 11.79 9.57 -13.24
CA ILE A 430 12.95 9.07 -13.99
C ILE A 430 13.69 8.05 -13.14
N TRP A 431 13.98 6.89 -13.72
CA TRP A 431 14.84 5.90 -13.05
C TRP A 431 16.32 6.12 -13.39
N PRO A 432 17.19 6.35 -12.40
CA PRO A 432 18.61 6.56 -12.66
C PRO A 432 19.35 5.26 -13.00
N GLU A 433 20.18 5.30 -14.04
CA GLU A 433 20.93 4.12 -14.53
C GLU A 433 22.03 3.65 -13.57
N ASN A 434 22.57 4.57 -12.77
CA ASN A 434 23.67 4.33 -11.83
C ASN A 434 23.20 3.95 -10.40
N TYR A 435 21.91 3.69 -10.22
CA TYR A 435 21.37 3.22 -8.95
C TYR A 435 21.37 1.69 -8.89
N HIS A 436 22.14 1.14 -7.95
CA HIS A 436 22.44 -0.30 -7.88
C HIS A 436 22.07 -0.96 -6.55
N LEU A 437 21.54 -0.19 -5.59
CA LEU A 437 21.19 -0.72 -4.26
C LEU A 437 19.99 -1.67 -4.34
N SER A 438 18.98 -1.31 -5.12
CA SER A 438 17.77 -2.09 -5.36
C SER A 438 17.17 -1.67 -6.71
N ASP A 439 16.17 -2.40 -7.18
CA ASP A 439 15.24 -1.96 -8.22
C ASP A 439 14.07 -1.14 -7.66
N HIS A 440 14.05 -0.90 -6.34
CA HIS A 440 13.18 0.05 -5.66
C HIS A 440 13.91 1.29 -5.13
N ALA A 441 13.22 2.43 -5.13
CA ALA A 441 13.62 3.64 -4.46
C ALA A 441 13.19 3.56 -3.00
N ARG A 442 14.02 4.09 -2.11
CA ARG A 442 13.67 4.21 -0.69
C ARG A 442 12.73 5.41 -0.52
N LEU A 443 11.67 5.22 0.25
CA LEU A 443 10.75 6.29 0.65
C LEU A 443 10.90 6.56 2.15
N THR A 444 11.13 7.82 2.51
CA THR A 444 11.22 8.26 3.92
C THR A 444 10.22 9.38 4.18
N ALA A 445 9.37 9.23 5.19
CA ALA A 445 8.42 10.23 5.65
C ALA A 445 8.78 10.76 7.04
N LEU A 446 8.56 12.05 7.27
CA LEU A 446 8.75 12.73 8.55
C LEU A 446 7.40 13.17 9.08
N PHE A 447 7.12 12.84 10.34
CA PHE A 447 5.89 13.20 11.03
C PHE A 447 6.19 14.00 12.28
N SER A 448 5.32 14.96 12.61
CA SER A 448 5.25 15.54 13.94
C SER A 448 3.91 15.17 14.57
N PRO A 449 3.80 15.10 15.89
CA PRO A 449 2.50 14.92 16.49
C PRO A 449 1.66 16.21 16.35
N VAL A 450 0.33 16.06 16.33
CA VAL A 450 -0.61 17.18 16.22
C VAL A 450 -1.88 16.88 17.02
N ARG A 451 -2.41 17.89 17.72
CA ARG A 451 -3.73 17.76 18.39
C ARG A 451 -4.84 17.85 17.35
N LEU A 452 -5.71 16.85 17.34
CA LEU A 452 -6.89 16.81 16.50
C LEU A 452 -8.10 17.25 17.31
N ARG A 453 -8.74 18.34 16.88
CA ARG A 453 -10.02 18.77 17.45
C ARG A 453 -11.14 17.95 16.83
N SER A 454 -11.97 17.39 17.70
CA SER A 454 -12.95 16.41 17.31
C SER A 454 -14.36 17.06 17.35
N SER A 455 -14.86 17.61 16.24
CA SER A 455 -16.27 18.06 16.12
C SER A 455 -17.20 16.85 16.03
N ARG A 456 -18.15 16.68 16.96
CA ARG A 456 -19.18 15.62 16.85
C ARG A 456 -20.34 16.21 16.06
N GLN A 457 -20.54 15.81 14.81
CA GLN A 457 -21.88 15.86 14.24
C GLN A 457 -22.67 14.72 14.90
N LYS A 458 -23.72 15.07 15.65
CA LYS A 458 -24.74 14.09 16.01
C LYS A 458 -25.54 13.80 14.73
N LEU A 459 -25.68 12.51 14.43
CA LEU A 459 -26.60 11.98 13.41
C LEU A 459 -28.02 12.53 13.58
#